data_AF-A0A4W3GTM6-F1
#
_entry.id   AF-A0A4W3GTM6-F1
#
_cell.length_a   1.000
_cell.length_b   1.000
_cell.length_c   1.000
_cell.angle_alpha   90.00
_cell.angle_beta   90.00
_cell.angle_gamma   90.00
#
_symmetry.space_group_name_H-M   'P 1'
#
loop_
_entity.id
_entity.type
_entity.pdbx_description
1 polymer ?
#
loop_
_entity_poly.entity_id
_entity_poly.type
_entity_poly.pdbx_seq_one_letter_code
_entity_poly.pdbx_strand_id
1 'polypeptide(L)' 'MGLYLQEYRAVLTFSMDSVDKKVLLSSTKGSYSVEELQQCIATCQKGSEKVFQFYRDSVRRKYSKLLNE' A
#
# COMPACT_ATOMS: atom_id res chain seq x y z
N MET A 1 -23.96 -24.26 -3.35
CA MET A 1 -22.60 -24.48 -2.82
C MET A 1 -22.04 -23.10 -2.49
N GLY A 2 -22.31 -22.60 -1.28
CA GLY A 2 -22.03 -21.22 -0.90
C GLY A 2 -20.52 -20.98 -0.80
N LEU A 3 -20.03 -19.98 -1.53
CA LEU A 3 -18.70 -19.42 -1.32
C LEU A 3 -18.69 -18.85 0.10
N TYR A 4 -17.87 -19.43 0.98
CA TYR A 4 -17.60 -18.85 2.30
C TYR A 4 -17.01 -17.45 2.06
N LEU A 5 -17.84 -16.41 2.21
CA LEU A 5 -17.37 -15.06 2.36
C LEU A 5 -16.53 -15.05 3.63
N GLN A 6 -15.22 -14.97 3.48
CA GLN A 6 -14.31 -14.88 4.61
C GLN A 6 -14.69 -13.64 5.42
N GLU A 7 -15.27 -13.84 6.60
CA GLU A 7 -15.70 -12.76 7.48
C GLU A 7 -14.48 -12.11 8.11
N TYR A 8 -13.95 -11.07 7.46
CA TYR A 8 -12.94 -10.21 8.05
C TYR A 8 -13.57 -9.27 9.07
N ARG A 9 -13.00 -9.23 10.29
CA ARG A 9 -13.47 -8.34 11.38
C ARG A 9 -13.29 -6.86 11.05
N ALA A 10 -12.29 -6.53 10.21
CA ALA A 10 -12.02 -5.16 9.76
C ALA A 10 -11.33 -5.12 8.39
N VAL A 11 -11.52 -4.01 7.69
CA VAL A 11 -10.82 -3.65 6.45
C VAL A 11 -10.21 -2.27 6.63
N LEU A 12 -8.91 -2.14 6.36
CA LEU A 12 -8.18 -0.89 6.46
C LEU A 12 -7.49 -0.61 5.12
N THR A 13 -7.84 0.52 4.51
CA THR A 13 -7.26 0.99 3.25
C THR A 13 -6.49 2.28 3.50
N PHE A 14 -5.24 2.34 3.05
CA PHE A 14 -4.37 3.49 3.23
C PHE A 14 -3.88 4.05 1.90
N SER A 15 -3.83 5.37 1.81
CA SER A 15 -3.06 6.08 0.78
C SER A 15 -1.76 6.57 1.40
N MET A 16 -0.64 6.35 0.73
CA MET A 16 0.69 6.64 1.28
C MET A 16 1.49 7.53 0.33
N ASP A 17 2.23 8.46 0.92
CA ASP A 17 3.21 9.26 0.19
C ASP A 17 4.35 8.36 -0.32
N SER A 18 4.77 8.54 -1.57
CA SER A 18 5.76 7.64 -2.17
C SER A 18 7.19 7.86 -1.66
N VAL A 19 7.50 9.05 -1.12
CA VAL A 19 8.84 9.45 -0.69
C VAL A 19 9.03 9.09 0.78
N ASP A 20 8.19 9.69 1.63
CA ASP A 20 8.25 9.58 3.09
C ASP A 20 7.49 8.35 3.61
N LYS A 21 6.68 7.69 2.77
CA LYS A 21 5.83 6.55 3.15
C LYS A 21 4.84 6.88 4.27
N LYS A 22 4.54 8.17 4.48
CA LYS A 22 3.55 8.64 5.47
C LYS A 22 2.14 8.34 4.96
N VAL A 23 1.25 7.95 5.89
CA VAL A 23 -0.18 7.82 5.57
C VAL A 23 -0.75 9.20 5.34
N LEU A 24 -1.35 9.39 4.16
CA LEU A 24 -2.04 10.63 3.78
C LEU A 24 -3.54 10.54 4.05
N LEU A 25 -4.11 9.36 3.81
CA LEU A 25 -5.53 9.07 4.00
C LEU A 25 -5.70 7.63 4.50
N SER A 26 -6.70 7.44 5.36
CA SER A 26 -7.15 6.12 5.79
C SER A 26 -8.66 6.02 5.66
N SER A 27 -9.13 4.91 5.10
CA SER A 27 -10.54 4.50 5.14
C SER A 27 -10.60 3.15 5.83
N THR A 28 -11.34 3.07 6.94
CA THR A 28 -11.42 1.86 7.76
C THR A 28 -12.86 1.46 8.03
N LYS A 29 -13.14 0.17 8.06
CA LYS A 29 -14.45 -0.39 8.40
C LYS A 29 -14.27 -1.59 9.32
N GLY A 30 -15.17 -1.76 10.29
CA GLY A 30 -15.14 -2.89 11.24
C GLY A 30 -14.43 -2.56 12.54
N SER A 31 -14.04 -3.61 13.27
CA SER A 31 -13.52 -3.49 14.64
C SER A 31 -12.07 -3.96 14.72
N TYR A 32 -11.24 -3.13 15.34
CA TYR A 32 -9.81 -3.37 15.52
C TYR A 32 -9.28 -2.58 16.72
N SER A 33 -8.17 -3.02 17.31
CA SER A 33 -7.47 -2.28 18.35
C SER A 33 -6.51 -1.23 17.78
N VAL A 34 -6.02 -0.32 18.62
CA VAL A 34 -5.03 0.69 18.20
C VAL A 34 -3.71 0.02 17.78
N GLU A 35 -3.33 -1.06 18.46
CA GLU A 35 -2.14 -1.85 18.15
C GLU A 35 -2.29 -2.55 16.79
N GLU A 36 -3.47 -3.11 16.50
CA GLU A 36 -3.77 -3.70 15.19
C GLU A 36 -3.70 -2.65 14.06
N LEU A 37 -4.25 -1.45 14.29
CA LEU A 37 -4.13 -0.33 13.34
C LEU A 37 -2.68 0.04 13.08
N GLN A 38 -1.87 0.21 14.13
CA GLN A 38 -0.45 0.55 14.02
C GLN A 38 0.33 -0.53 13.27
N GLN A 39 0.06 -1.80 13.56
CA GLN A 39 0.67 -2.93 12.87
C GLN A 39 0.28 -2.95 11.39
N CYS A 40 -0.98 -2.71 11.06
CA CYS A 40 -1.45 -2.60 9.67
C CYS A 40 -0.75 -1.45 8.94
N ILE A 41 -0.62 -0.27 9.56
CA ILE A 41 0.09 0.88 8.98
C ILE A 41 1.54 0.49 8.69
N ALA A 42 2.29 -0.02 9.68
CA ALA A 42 3.69 -0.40 9.52
C ALA A 42 3.88 -1.45 8.41
N THR A 43 2.98 -2.44 8.36
CA THR A 43 2.99 -3.49 7.34
C THR A 43 2.74 -2.92 5.94
N CYS A 44 1.71 -2.08 5.79
CA CYS A 44 1.39 -1.44 4.52
C CYS A 44 2.50 -0.47 4.07
N GLN A 45 3.15 0.25 4.99
CA GLN A 45 4.28 1.13 4.68
C GLN A 45 5.44 0.33 4.06
N LYS A 46 5.81 -0.79 4.69
CA LYS A 46 6.84 -1.69 4.14
C LYS A 46 6.43 -2.32 2.80
N GLY A 47 5.16 -2.68 2.65
CA GLY A 47 4.63 -3.23 1.39
C GLY A 47 4.63 -2.19 0.26
N SER A 48 4.26 -0.95 0.57
CA SER A 48 4.17 0.14 -0.40
C SER A 48 5.52 0.48 -1.05
N GLU A 49 6.63 0.29 -0.32
CA GLU A 49 7.98 0.50 -0.85
C GLU A 49 8.24 -0.33 -2.11
N LYS A 50 7.80 -1.59 -2.13
CA LYS A 50 7.94 -2.45 -3.32
C LYS A 50 7.11 -1.94 -4.49
N VAL A 51 5.90 -1.45 -4.23
CA VAL A 51 5.01 -0.88 -5.25
C VAL A 51 5.62 0.39 -5.83
N PHE A 52 6.10 1.30 -4.98
CA PHE A 52 6.74 2.54 -5.41
C PHE A 52 8.02 2.28 -6.18
N GLN A 53 8.85 1.33 -5.71
CA GLN A 53 10.06 0.94 -6.42
C GLN A 53 9.74 0.39 -7.81
N PHE A 54 8.71 -0.46 -7.94
CA PHE A 54 8.24 -0.96 -9.22
C PHE A 54 7.85 0.18 -10.19
N TYR A 55 7.10 1.18 -9.71
CA TYR A 55 6.75 2.34 -10.54
C TYR A 55 7.98 3.16 -10.94
N ARG A 56 8.89 3.43 -10.01
CA ARG A 56 10.16 4.15 -10.28
C ARG A 56 11.00 3.42 -11.33
N ASP A 57 11.16 2.11 -11.19
CA ASP A 57 11.92 1.29 -12.14
C ASP A 57 11.27 1.26 -13.53
N SER A 58 9.94 1.25 -13.57
CA SER A 58 9.20 1.28 -14.84
C SER A 58 9.37 2.62 -15.56
N VAL A 59 9.28 3.73 -14.82
CA VAL A 59 9.56 5.07 -15.35
C VAL A 59 11.02 5.18 -15.80
N ARG A 60 11.98 4.77 -14.97
CA ARG A 60 13.42 4.78 -15.31
C ARG A 60 13.71 4.01 -16.59
N ARG A 61 13.16 2.80 -16.74
CA ARG A 61 13.33 1.98 -17.96
C ARG A 61 12.77 2.69 -19.19
N LYS A 62 11.58 3.31 -19.08
CA LYS A 62 10.97 4.05 -20.19
C LYS A 62 11.84 5.22 -20.66
N TYR A 63 12.35 6.03 -19.73
CA TYR A 63 13.12 7.23 -20.07
C TYR A 63 14.62 6.96 -20.32
N SER A 64 15.17 5.86 -19.82
CA SER A 64 16.56 5.46 -20.13
C SER A 64 16.81 5.23 -21.62
N LYS A 65 15.76 4.95 -22.41
CA LYS A 65 15.84 4.82 -23.86
C LYS A 65 15.84 6.17 -24.59
N LEU A 66 15.19 7.18 -24.01
CA LEU A 66 15.00 8.51 -24.60
C LEU A 66 16.19 9.46 -24.40
N LEU A 67 17.10 9.15 -23.47
CA LEU A 67 18.29 9.96 -23.18
C LEU A 67 19.55 9.47 -23.91
N ASN A 68 19.45 8.38 -24.68
CA ASN A 68 20.55 7.77 -25.42
C ASN A 68 20.31 7.78 -26.95
N GLU A 69 19.35 8.57 -27.42
CA GLU A 69 19.09 8.92 -28.83
C GLU A 69 19.43 10.39 -29.06
#